data_AF-A0A8K0MAJ3-F1
#
_entry.id   AF-A0A8K0MAJ3-F1
#
_cell.length_a   1.000
_cell.length_b   1.000
_cell.length_c   1.000
_cell.angle_alpha   90.00
_cell.angle_beta   90.00
_cell.angle_gamma   90.00
#
_symmetry.space_group_name_H-M   'P 1'
#
loop_
_entity.id
_entity.type
_entity.pdbx_description
1 polymer ?
#
loop_
_entity_poly.entity_id
_entity_poly.type
_entity_poly.pdbx_seq_one_letter_code
_entity_poly.pdbx_strand_id
1 'polypeptide(L)'
;AVVTARSHHCQFAVKSGGHSSFTASTINDGRVVDLARLNGVTVSQDRQTAIIEPGGRWADVYPVLQKYNLTVPGGRMFGVGVGGLSLGGGISWLSNLHGWTCDNILEYEVVLADGRIVTANPASHKDLFWALRG
;
A
#
# COMPACT_ATOMS: atom_id res chain seq x y z
N ALA A 1 2.36 -8.09 15.28
CA ALA A 1 2.20 -6.66 15.64
C ALA A 1 0.77 -6.35 16.07
N VAL A 2 -0.24 -6.47 15.18
CA VAL A 2 -1.64 -6.12 15.48
C VAL A 2 -2.21 -6.89 16.69
N VAL A 3 -2.05 -8.22 16.71
CA VAL A 3 -2.51 -9.06 17.84
C VAL A 3 -1.85 -8.63 19.16
N THR A 4 -0.53 -8.43 19.16
CA THR A 4 0.21 -7.95 20.33
C THR A 4 -0.29 -6.59 20.80
N ALA A 5 -0.49 -5.64 19.88
CA ALA A 5 -1.01 -4.32 20.20
C ALA A 5 -2.41 -4.41 20.84
N ARG A 6 -3.29 -5.26 20.29
CA ARG A 6 -4.61 -5.52 20.85
C ARG A 6 -4.56 -6.12 22.26
N SER A 7 -3.77 -7.18 22.45
CA SER A 7 -3.66 -7.88 23.74
C SER A 7 -3.07 -7.03 24.86
N HIS A 8 -2.23 -6.05 24.53
CA HIS A 8 -1.57 -5.18 25.50
C HIS A 8 -2.15 -3.76 25.54
N HIS A 9 -3.28 -3.51 24.86
CA HIS A 9 -3.88 -2.17 24.73
C HIS A 9 -2.86 -1.09 24.32
N CYS A 10 -1.90 -1.47 23.49
CA CYS A 10 -0.81 -0.59 23.06
C CYS A 10 -1.23 0.13 21.78
N GLN A 11 -1.20 1.46 21.81
CA GLN A 11 -1.46 2.26 20.62
C GLN A 11 -0.32 2.11 19.61
N PHE A 12 -0.68 2.14 18.33
CA PHE A 12 0.30 2.06 17.27
C PHE A 12 -0.03 2.96 16.09
N ALA A 13 1.01 3.40 15.39
CA ALA A 13 0.93 3.98 14.05
C ALA A 13 1.44 2.97 13.03
N VAL A 14 1.02 3.11 11.77
CA VAL A 14 1.52 2.30 10.65
C VAL A 14 2.35 3.19 9.75
N LYS A 15 3.56 2.73 9.39
CA LYS A 15 4.47 3.48 8.52
C LYS A 15 4.81 2.65 7.28
N SER A 16 4.42 3.18 6.11
CA SER A 16 4.97 2.80 4.80
C SER A 16 6.24 3.64 4.54
N GLY A 17 6.25 4.51 3.52
CA GLY A 17 7.39 5.37 3.19
C GLY A 17 7.61 6.57 4.12
N GLY A 18 6.67 6.87 5.02
CA GLY A 18 6.78 7.98 6.00
C GLY A 18 6.59 9.39 5.42
N HIS A 19 5.92 9.51 4.26
CA HIS A 19 5.77 10.77 3.52
C HIS A 19 4.48 11.54 3.88
N SER A 20 3.88 11.27 5.04
CA SER A 20 2.66 11.97 5.45
C SER A 20 3.00 13.41 5.86
N SER A 21 2.21 14.38 5.38
CA SER A 21 2.28 15.77 5.85
C SER A 21 1.67 15.97 7.24
N PHE A 22 1.04 14.93 7.78
CA PHE A 22 0.48 14.87 9.13
C PHE A 22 1.25 13.82 9.93
N THR A 23 1.15 13.85 11.27
CA THR A 23 1.82 12.90 12.18
C THR A 23 1.21 11.48 12.17
N ALA A 24 0.68 11.02 11.03
CA ALA A 24 0.00 9.73 10.88
C ALA A 24 0.95 8.51 10.84
N SER A 25 2.22 8.72 10.50
CA SER A 25 3.22 7.64 10.39
C SER A 25 4.12 7.50 11.61
N THR A 26 3.76 8.14 12.72
CA THR A 26 4.46 8.08 14.01
C THR A 26 3.44 8.23 15.13
N ILE A 27 3.86 7.98 16.37
CA ILE A 27 2.99 8.09 17.54
C ILE A 27 3.82 8.39 18.79
N ASN A 28 3.31 9.22 19.69
CA ASN A 28 3.89 9.41 21.02
C ASN A 28 3.47 8.26 21.93
N ASP A 29 4.40 7.75 22.75
CA ASP A 29 4.12 6.72 23.76
C ASP A 29 3.46 5.42 23.21
N GLY A 30 3.67 5.14 21.94
CA GLY A 30 3.17 3.94 21.25
C GLY A 30 4.25 3.22 20.46
N ARG A 31 3.82 2.34 19.55
CA ARG A 31 4.73 1.60 18.66
C ARG A 31 4.45 1.94 17.20
N VAL A 32 5.49 1.98 16.38
CA VAL A 32 5.35 2.11 14.93
C VAL A 32 5.45 0.71 14.32
N VAL A 33 4.41 0.30 13.61
CA VAL A 33 4.46 -0.85 12.72
C VAL A 33 5.07 -0.39 11.41
N ASP A 34 6.40 -0.52 11.32
CA ASP A 34 7.16 -0.14 10.14
C ASP A 34 7.13 -1.24 9.10
N LEU A 35 6.53 -0.94 7.96
CA LEU A 35 6.38 -1.87 6.84
C LEU A 35 7.59 -1.88 5.92
N ALA A 36 8.63 -1.04 6.14
CA ALA A 36 9.72 -0.81 5.18
C ALA A 36 10.44 -2.07 4.64
N ARG A 37 10.34 -3.22 5.32
CA ARG A 37 10.89 -4.50 4.87
C ARG A 37 9.94 -5.34 3.99
N LEU A 38 8.68 -4.94 3.89
CA LEU A 38 7.70 -5.45 2.94
C LEU A 38 7.76 -4.54 1.69
N ASN A 39 8.82 -4.66 0.89
CA ASN A 39 9.11 -3.79 -0.24
C ASN A 39 9.34 -4.55 -1.57
N GLY A 40 8.92 -5.81 -1.63
CA GLY A 40 8.99 -6.65 -2.81
C GLY A 40 8.04 -6.21 -3.92
N VAL A 41 8.44 -6.52 -5.16
CA VAL A 41 7.62 -6.37 -6.36
C VAL A 41 7.72 -7.64 -7.18
N THR A 42 6.57 -8.25 -7.47
CA THR A 42 6.49 -9.49 -8.26
C THR A 42 5.57 -9.28 -9.45
N VAL A 43 6.10 -9.43 -10.65
CA VAL A 43 5.34 -9.32 -11.90
C VAL A 43 4.78 -10.69 -12.27
N SER A 44 3.49 -10.73 -12.61
CA SER A 44 2.82 -11.94 -13.11
C SER A 44 3.44 -12.46 -14.40
N GLN A 45 3.30 -13.76 -14.67
CA GLN A 45 3.91 -14.40 -15.85
C GLN A 45 3.36 -13.84 -17.17
N ASP A 46 2.07 -13.50 -17.21
CA ASP A 46 1.40 -12.87 -18.37
C ASP A 46 1.65 -11.35 -18.48
N ARG A 47 2.35 -10.79 -17.49
CA ARG A 47 2.74 -9.37 -17.41
C ARG A 47 1.55 -8.40 -17.36
N GLN A 48 0.36 -8.88 -17.00
CA GLN A 48 -0.83 -8.03 -16.90
C GLN A 48 -0.98 -7.39 -15.51
N THR A 49 -0.38 -8.00 -14.49
CA THR A 49 -0.49 -7.56 -13.09
C THR A 49 0.85 -7.60 -12.36
N ALA A 50 0.95 -6.84 -11.27
CA ALA A 50 2.07 -6.89 -10.36
C ALA A 50 1.58 -6.86 -8.91
N ILE A 51 2.19 -7.70 -8.06
CA ILE A 51 2.07 -7.62 -6.61
C ILE A 51 3.14 -6.64 -6.13
N ILE A 52 2.72 -5.61 -5.38
CA ILE A 52 3.62 -4.59 -4.83
C ILE A 52 3.39 -4.56 -3.32
N GLU A 53 4.44 -4.86 -2.56
CA GLU A 53 4.35 -4.82 -1.10
C GLU A 53 4.29 -3.36 -0.58
N PRO A 54 3.53 -3.10 0.50
CA PRO A 54 3.09 -1.75 0.86
C PRO A 54 4.19 -0.88 1.49
N GLY A 55 5.29 -1.47 1.93
CA GLY A 55 6.38 -0.81 2.64
C GLY A 55 7.41 -0.11 1.76
N GLY A 56 7.44 -0.44 0.47
CA GLY A 56 8.33 0.20 -0.50
C GLY A 56 7.97 1.65 -0.80
N ARG A 57 8.87 2.31 -1.55
CA ARG A 57 8.64 3.61 -2.18
C ARG A 57 8.48 3.43 -3.69
N TRP A 58 7.92 4.41 -4.37
CA TRP A 58 7.82 4.37 -5.83
C TRP A 58 9.18 4.30 -6.55
N ALA A 59 10.25 4.78 -5.90
CA ALA A 59 11.65 4.58 -6.31
C ALA A 59 12.05 3.10 -6.38
N ASP A 60 11.46 2.23 -5.56
CA ASP A 60 11.76 0.80 -5.50
C ASP A 60 10.95 0.02 -6.55
N VAL A 61 9.74 0.51 -6.87
CA VAL A 61 8.80 -0.17 -7.76
C VAL A 61 9.14 0.00 -9.23
N TYR A 62 9.29 1.24 -9.71
CA TYR A 62 9.46 1.49 -11.14
C TYR A 62 10.68 0.80 -11.76
N PRO A 63 11.86 0.75 -11.12
CA PRO A 63 13.01 0.04 -11.68
C PRO A 63 12.79 -1.46 -11.85
N VAL A 64 11.95 -2.10 -11.02
CA VAL A 64 11.60 -3.51 -11.19
C VAL A 64 10.69 -3.68 -12.40
N LEU A 65 9.63 -2.87 -12.51
CA LEU A 65 8.68 -2.92 -13.63
C LEU A 65 9.34 -2.60 -14.97
N GLN A 66 10.29 -1.65 -14.98
CA GLN A 66 11.02 -1.25 -16.19
C GLN A 66 11.81 -2.42 -16.81
N LYS A 67 12.30 -3.39 -16.02
CA LYS A 67 12.97 -4.60 -16.54
C LYS A 67 12.06 -5.45 -17.44
N TYR A 68 10.75 -5.29 -17.29
CA TYR A 68 9.72 -5.99 -18.07
C TYR A 68 9.06 -5.08 -19.11
N ASN A 69 9.54 -3.83 -19.27
CA ASN A 69 8.91 -2.80 -20.08
C ASN A 69 7.45 -2.50 -19.66
N LEU A 70 7.21 -2.51 -18.35
CA LEU A 70 5.91 -2.25 -17.73
C LEU A 70 5.95 -0.99 -16.88
N THR A 71 4.76 -0.43 -16.60
CA THR A 71 4.55 0.62 -15.62
C THR A 71 3.15 0.48 -15.01
N VAL A 72 2.89 1.20 -13.92
CA VAL A 72 1.58 1.28 -13.27
C VAL A 72 1.30 2.73 -12.86
N PRO A 73 0.03 3.14 -12.71
CA PRO A 73 -0.30 4.40 -12.07
C PRO A 73 0.18 4.41 -10.62
N GLY A 74 1.30 5.09 -10.38
CA GLY A 74 1.92 5.25 -9.07
C GLY A 74 2.26 6.68 -8.73
N GLY A 75 2.95 6.88 -7.60
CA GLY A 75 3.37 8.19 -7.14
C GLY A 75 4.28 8.91 -8.13
N ARG A 76 4.01 10.21 -8.30
CA ARG A 76 4.82 11.13 -9.13
C ARG A 76 6.19 11.41 -8.51
N MET A 77 6.27 11.42 -7.19
CA MET A 77 7.48 11.63 -6.41
C MET A 77 8.03 10.28 -5.94
N PHE A 78 9.27 9.99 -6.33
CA PHE A 78 9.91 8.68 -6.09
C PHE A 78 10.01 8.30 -4.61
N GLY A 79 10.15 9.29 -3.72
CA GLY A 79 10.28 9.07 -2.28
C GLY A 79 8.98 8.73 -1.54
N VAL A 80 7.83 8.81 -2.20
CA VAL A 80 6.52 8.55 -1.58
C VAL A 80 6.33 7.05 -1.37
N GLY A 81 5.81 6.68 -0.20
CA GLY A 81 5.50 5.28 0.13
C GLY A 81 4.32 4.74 -0.66
N VAL A 82 4.43 3.48 -1.09
CA VAL A 82 3.41 2.80 -1.90
C VAL A 82 2.09 2.72 -1.13
N GLY A 83 2.09 2.08 0.05
CA GLY A 83 0.85 1.80 0.78
C GLY A 83 0.10 3.06 1.22
N GLY A 84 0.82 4.10 1.64
CA GLY A 84 0.18 5.37 2.03
C GLY A 84 -0.46 6.09 0.84
N LEU A 85 0.20 6.07 -0.33
CA LEU A 85 -0.31 6.73 -1.53
C LEU A 85 -1.50 5.99 -2.13
N SER A 86 -1.46 4.66 -2.19
CA SER A 86 -2.53 3.86 -2.78
C SER A 86 -3.82 3.93 -1.96
N LEU A 87 -3.72 3.92 -0.63
CA LEU A 87 -4.88 4.02 0.27
C LEU A 87 -5.50 5.42 0.30
N GLY A 88 -4.73 6.46 -0.04
CA GLY A 88 -5.20 7.85 -0.14
C GLY A 88 -5.64 8.25 -1.55
N GLY A 89 -5.84 7.28 -2.46
CA GLY A 89 -6.18 7.53 -3.86
C GLY A 89 -4.97 7.51 -4.78
N GLY A 90 -4.09 8.51 -4.65
CA GLY A 90 -2.78 8.54 -5.30
C GLY A 90 -2.77 9.08 -6.73
N ILE A 91 -2.41 10.35 -6.87
CA ILE A 91 -2.29 11.01 -8.17
C ILE A 91 -0.99 10.59 -8.86
N SER A 92 -1.12 10.13 -10.11
CA SER A 92 -0.05 9.67 -10.98
C SER A 92 0.16 10.58 -12.19
N TRP A 93 1.32 10.45 -12.84
CA TRP A 93 1.54 11.01 -14.19
C TRP A 93 0.58 10.41 -15.22
N LEU A 94 0.09 9.21 -14.96
CA LEU A 94 -0.81 8.46 -15.83
C LEU A 94 -2.30 8.73 -15.56
N SER A 95 -2.63 9.59 -14.59
CA SER A 95 -4.00 9.66 -14.09
C SER A 95 -5.05 10.14 -15.07
N ASN A 96 -4.67 10.99 -16.02
CA ASN A 96 -5.60 11.43 -17.06
C ASN A 96 -5.98 10.32 -18.05
N LEU A 97 -5.17 9.26 -18.15
CA LEU A 97 -5.39 8.15 -19.07
C LEU A 97 -5.92 6.90 -18.36
N HIS A 98 -5.48 6.66 -17.13
CA HIS A 98 -5.70 5.39 -16.42
C HIS A 98 -6.35 5.55 -15.03
N GLY A 99 -6.70 6.77 -14.60
CA GLY A 99 -7.23 7.01 -13.25
C GLY A 99 -6.15 7.05 -12.17
N TRP A 100 -6.56 7.13 -10.91
CA TRP A 100 -5.62 7.23 -9.78
C TRP A 100 -4.98 5.87 -9.48
N THR A 101 -3.96 5.85 -8.62
CA THR A 101 -3.30 4.61 -8.20
C THR A 101 -4.32 3.61 -7.64
N CYS A 102 -5.21 4.06 -6.77
CA CYS A 102 -6.27 3.23 -6.21
C CYS A 102 -7.20 2.64 -7.28
N ASP A 103 -7.38 3.33 -8.41
CA ASP A 103 -8.27 2.87 -9.48
C ASP A 103 -7.77 1.63 -10.21
N ASN A 104 -6.47 1.39 -10.11
CA ASN A 104 -5.77 0.31 -10.79
C ASN A 104 -5.45 -0.85 -9.85
N ILE A 105 -5.91 -0.80 -8.61
CA ILE A 105 -5.72 -1.90 -7.65
C ILE A 105 -6.83 -2.92 -7.82
N LEU A 106 -6.42 -4.16 -8.04
CA LEU A 106 -7.32 -5.29 -8.23
C LEU A 106 -7.71 -5.95 -6.90
N GLU A 107 -6.79 -5.93 -5.93
CA GLU A 107 -6.90 -6.67 -4.70
C GLU A 107 -5.98 -6.09 -3.61
N TYR A 108 -6.42 -6.16 -2.36
CA TYR A 108 -5.59 -5.93 -1.17
C TYR A 108 -5.57 -7.18 -0.28
N GLU A 109 -4.38 -7.52 0.22
CA GLU A 109 -4.24 -8.39 1.39
C GLU A 109 -4.16 -7.52 2.65
N VAL A 110 -5.04 -7.77 3.62
CA VAL A 110 -5.26 -6.87 4.76
C VAL A 110 -5.22 -7.65 6.07
N VAL A 111 -4.40 -7.18 7.03
CA VAL A 111 -4.46 -7.64 8.42
C VAL A 111 -5.54 -6.84 9.15
N LEU A 112 -6.62 -7.50 9.56
CA LEU A 112 -7.70 -6.90 10.34
C LEU A 112 -7.30 -6.67 11.80
N ALA A 113 -8.08 -5.84 12.51
CA ALA A 113 -7.86 -5.52 13.92
C ALA A 113 -7.91 -6.76 14.84
N ASP A 114 -8.64 -7.81 14.45
CA ASP A 114 -8.67 -9.08 15.15
C ASP A 114 -7.47 -10.00 14.84
N GLY A 115 -6.60 -9.59 13.92
CA GLY A 115 -5.40 -10.30 13.51
C GLY A 115 -5.59 -11.25 12.32
N ARG A 116 -6.81 -11.44 11.82
CA ARG A 116 -7.05 -12.24 10.61
C ARG A 116 -6.47 -11.53 9.39
N ILE A 117 -5.97 -12.31 8.44
CA ILE A 117 -5.58 -11.85 7.11
C ILE A 117 -6.74 -12.13 6.17
N VAL A 118 -7.19 -11.10 5.46
CA VAL A 118 -8.28 -11.21 4.48
C VAL A 118 -7.87 -10.62 3.15
N THR A 119 -8.48 -11.16 2.11
CA THR A 119 -8.43 -10.61 0.76
C THR A 119 -9.63 -9.69 0.55
N ALA A 120 -9.37 -8.45 0.14
CA ALA A 120 -10.38 -7.46 -0.23
C ALA A 120 -10.29 -7.15 -1.73
N ASN A 121 -11.35 -7.47 -2.47
CA ASN A 121 -11.48 -7.26 -3.91
C ASN A 121 -12.99 -7.12 -4.28
N PRO A 122 -13.36 -6.94 -5.56
CA PRO A 122 -14.78 -6.81 -5.93
C PRO A 122 -15.68 -8.02 -5.59
N ALA A 123 -15.10 -9.21 -5.42
CA ALA A 123 -15.81 -10.45 -5.12
C ALA A 123 -15.78 -10.84 -3.62
N SER A 124 -14.84 -10.31 -2.83
CA SER A 124 -14.61 -10.67 -1.42
C SER A 124 -14.33 -9.42 -0.59
N HIS A 125 -15.04 -9.22 0.53
CA HIS A 125 -14.94 -8.01 1.37
C HIS A 125 -15.06 -6.70 0.54
N LYS A 126 -16.06 -6.63 -0.33
CA LYS A 126 -16.25 -5.55 -1.31
C LYS A 126 -16.38 -4.15 -0.69
N ASP A 127 -16.95 -4.07 0.50
CA ASP A 127 -17.10 -2.86 1.31
C ASP A 127 -15.75 -2.37 1.83
N LEU A 128 -14.91 -3.28 2.32
CA LEU A 128 -13.53 -3.00 2.68
C LEU A 128 -12.71 -2.61 1.45
N PHE A 129 -12.87 -3.30 0.32
CA PHE A 129 -12.18 -2.95 -0.93
C PHE A 129 -12.53 -1.55 -1.40
N TRP A 130 -13.80 -1.16 -1.32
CA TRP A 130 -14.25 0.20 -1.60
C TRP A 130 -13.58 1.21 -0.65
N ALA A 131 -13.61 0.94 0.66
CA ALA A 131 -13.04 1.84 1.68
C ALA A 131 -11.52 2.02 1.61
N LEU A 132 -10.79 1.04 1.06
CA LEU A 132 -9.34 1.09 0.90
C LEU A 132 -8.90 1.86 -0.36
N ARG A 133 -9.83 2.33 -1.19
CA ARG A 133 -9.54 3.02 -2.45
C ARG A 133 -9.70 4.54 -2.39
N GLY A 134 -9.41 5.12 -1.23
CA GLY A 134 -9.52 6.57 -0.97
C GLY A 134 -10.97 7.03 -0.83
#